data_AF-A0A228J375-F1
#
_entry.id   AF-A0A228J375-F1
#
_cell.length_a   1.000
_cell.length_b   1.000
_cell.length_c   1.000
_cell.angle_alpha   90.00
_cell.angle_beta   90.00
_cell.angle_gamma   90.00
#
_symmetry.space_group_name_H-M   'P 1'
#
loop_
_entity.id
_entity.type
_entity.pdbx_description
1 polymer ?
#
loop_
_entity_poly.entity_id
_entity_poly.type
_entity_poly.pdbx_seq_one_letter_code
_entity_poly.pdbx_strand_id
1 'polypeptide(L)'
;MYRHLLVTVDGAPGGIDAIGHALELARAVGARVTFMLTGAAPDSRLSGARLPEHGAKVEAAARAQGLSHAIAGAGHPGSGHPGAGDAAPGVLAAELGCDLIGVAALPHDADAAACAQRQHLLTTSGVPVLVCTSRRSPAEARVMARCLDAHRAVGGLLHVLMASGADVDVDVDVSAQQQQADTQDALASLAALQRARVGTAAEARLFAALRVRAECVAAELDELDRQRRRDAQALDALLRIAADGLPSAAFDAALARYAHGAFEQMGRMEGVIFPAARRYLGDADWAGLDESLADGAAAQPPRANEPNEPDDARRASD
;
A
#
# COMPACT_ATOMS: atom_id res chain seq x y z
N MET A 1 -29.23 14.72 0.38
CA MET A 1 -27.92 14.46 1.03
C MET A 1 -27.38 13.19 0.43
N TYR A 2 -26.09 13.14 0.08
CA TYR A 2 -25.48 11.96 -0.56
C TYR A 2 -25.58 10.74 0.35
N ARG A 3 -25.93 9.58 -0.21
CA ARG A 3 -26.17 8.32 0.51
C ARG A 3 -25.29 7.18 0.00
N HIS A 4 -24.75 7.28 -1.22
CA HIS A 4 -23.94 6.23 -1.82
C HIS A 4 -22.88 6.80 -2.75
N LEU A 5 -21.62 6.71 -2.32
CA LEU A 5 -20.48 7.20 -3.07
C LEU A 5 -19.86 6.07 -3.90
N LEU A 6 -19.59 6.33 -5.18
CA LEU A 6 -18.64 5.55 -5.97
C LEU A 6 -17.25 6.20 -5.84
N VAL A 7 -16.22 5.46 -5.45
CA VAL A 7 -14.85 5.99 -5.31
C VAL A 7 -13.94 5.27 -6.28
N THR A 8 -13.34 6.01 -7.21
CA THR A 8 -12.36 5.44 -8.14
C THR A 8 -11.02 5.28 -7.44
N VAL A 9 -10.45 4.08 -7.55
CA VAL A 9 -9.17 3.73 -6.95
C VAL A 9 -8.18 3.53 -8.08
N ASP A 10 -7.34 4.54 -8.30
CA ASP A 10 -6.17 4.44 -9.14
C ASP A 10 -4.92 4.17 -8.28
N GLY A 11 -3.91 3.52 -8.87
CA GLY A 11 -2.60 3.35 -8.23
C GLY A 11 -1.78 4.64 -8.19
N ALA A 12 -2.35 5.77 -8.62
CA ALA A 12 -1.65 7.04 -8.71
C ALA A 12 -1.52 7.69 -7.32
N PRO A 13 -0.51 8.57 -7.09
CA PRO A 13 -0.28 9.21 -5.79
C PRO A 13 -1.46 10.05 -5.24
N GLY A 14 -2.41 10.43 -6.10
CA GLY A 14 -3.65 11.11 -5.73
C GLY A 14 -4.79 10.18 -5.26
N GLY A 15 -4.73 8.89 -5.58
CA GLY A 15 -5.78 7.91 -5.28
C GLY A 15 -6.05 7.75 -3.79
N ILE A 16 -4.99 7.74 -2.98
CA ILE A 16 -5.09 7.64 -1.52
C ILE A 16 -5.78 8.85 -0.91
N ASP A 17 -5.60 10.04 -1.48
CA ASP A 17 -6.31 11.23 -1.01
C ASP A 17 -7.78 11.15 -1.37
N ALA A 18 -8.10 10.64 -2.55
CA ALA A 18 -9.49 10.44 -2.94
C ALA A 18 -10.19 9.47 -2.01
N ILE A 19 -9.53 8.35 -1.67
CA ILE A 19 -10.02 7.38 -0.70
C ILE A 19 -10.21 8.04 0.67
N GLY A 20 -9.18 8.70 1.20
CA GLY A 20 -9.27 9.38 2.50
C GLY A 20 -10.40 10.39 2.59
N HIS A 21 -10.48 11.35 1.65
CA HIS A 21 -11.52 12.37 1.63
C HIS A 21 -12.92 11.78 1.41
N ALA A 22 -13.06 10.79 0.52
CA ALA A 22 -14.35 10.16 0.26
C ALA A 22 -14.84 9.37 1.47
N LEU A 23 -13.96 8.67 2.19
CA LEU A 23 -14.33 7.96 3.41
C LEU A 23 -14.67 8.93 4.56
N GLU A 24 -13.91 10.02 4.72
CA GLU A 24 -14.26 11.06 5.70
C GLU A 24 -15.63 11.67 5.41
N LEU A 25 -15.91 12.01 4.14
CA LEU A 25 -17.21 12.53 3.72
C LEU A 25 -18.32 11.50 3.97
N ALA A 26 -18.13 10.25 3.54
CA ALA A 26 -19.10 9.18 3.71
C ALA A 26 -19.44 8.97 5.19
N ARG A 27 -18.43 9.00 6.07
CA ARG A 27 -18.62 8.88 7.52
C ARG A 27 -19.39 10.07 8.09
N ALA A 28 -19.08 11.28 7.64
CA ALA A 28 -19.74 12.50 8.11
C ALA A 28 -21.23 12.55 7.71
N VAL A 29 -21.60 12.00 6.55
CA VAL A 29 -22.98 12.03 6.04
C VAL A 29 -23.75 10.71 6.21
N GLY A 30 -23.12 9.68 6.78
CA GLY A 30 -23.71 8.35 6.94
C GLY A 30 -23.96 7.62 5.61
N ALA A 31 -23.13 7.87 4.60
CA ALA A 31 -23.22 7.22 3.30
C ALA A 31 -22.45 5.90 3.27
N ARG A 32 -22.89 4.98 2.38
CA ARG A 32 -22.12 3.79 2.02
C ARG A 32 -21.16 4.09 0.87
N VAL A 33 -20.14 3.28 0.70
CA VAL A 33 -19.11 3.47 -0.34
C VAL A 33 -18.99 2.24 -1.23
N THR A 34 -18.94 2.43 -2.54
CA THR A 34 -18.50 1.40 -3.48
C THR A 34 -17.18 1.81 -4.10
N PHE A 35 -16.17 0.96 -4.03
CA PHE A 35 -14.89 1.18 -4.68
C PHE A 35 -14.91 0.62 -6.11
N MET A 36 -14.41 1.41 -7.05
CA MET A 36 -14.14 0.99 -8.43
C MET A 36 -12.63 0.89 -8.61
N LEU A 37 -12.11 -0.32 -8.73
CA LEU A 37 -10.68 -0.57 -8.91
C LEU A 37 -10.35 -0.48 -10.41
N THR A 38 -9.54 0.49 -10.81
CA THR A 38 -9.07 0.61 -12.20
C THR A 38 -7.73 -0.10 -12.37
N GLY A 39 -7.59 -0.96 -13.39
CA GLY A 39 -6.29 -1.52 -13.80
C GLY A 39 -5.86 -2.84 -13.14
N ALA A 40 -6.77 -3.61 -12.53
CA ALA A 40 -6.46 -5.00 -12.16
C ALA A 40 -6.72 -5.91 -13.37
N ALA A 41 -5.67 -6.26 -14.13
CA ALA A 41 -5.75 -7.42 -15.01
C ALA A 41 -6.14 -8.65 -14.17
N PRO A 42 -7.13 -9.46 -14.58
CA PRO A 42 -7.54 -10.64 -13.83
C PRO A 42 -6.58 -11.81 -14.09
N ASP A 43 -5.30 -11.66 -13.76
CA ASP A 43 -4.33 -12.73 -13.94
C ASP A 43 -3.93 -13.33 -12.59
N SER A 44 -4.76 -14.26 -12.14
CA SER A 44 -4.28 -15.45 -11.45
C SER A 44 -5.38 -16.51 -11.40
N ARG A 45 -5.21 -17.56 -12.20
CA ARG A 45 -6.01 -18.80 -12.21
C ARG A 45 -5.77 -19.67 -10.97
N LEU A 46 -5.25 -19.10 -9.87
CA LEU A 46 -5.17 -19.75 -8.58
C LEU A 46 -6.57 -19.73 -7.94
N SER A 47 -7.28 -20.85 -8.10
CA SER A 47 -8.53 -21.13 -7.40
C SER A 47 -8.29 -21.05 -5.88
N GLY A 48 -8.61 -19.90 -5.28
CA GLY A 48 -8.61 -19.69 -3.84
C GLY A 48 -7.80 -18.49 -3.33
N ALA A 49 -6.83 -17.99 -4.10
CA ALA A 49 -6.01 -16.82 -3.73
C ALA A 49 -6.29 -15.66 -4.70
N ARG A 50 -7.50 -15.08 -4.62
CA ARG A 50 -7.83 -13.88 -5.39
C ARG A 50 -7.08 -12.69 -4.79
N LEU A 51 -6.17 -12.09 -5.55
CA LEU A 51 -5.63 -10.78 -5.23
C LEU A 51 -6.17 -9.73 -6.18
N PRO A 52 -6.94 -8.80 -5.64
CA PRO A 52 -6.79 -7.41 -5.96
C PRO A 52 -6.16 -6.76 -4.72
N GLU A 53 -4.85 -6.52 -4.74
CA GLU A 53 -4.11 -5.75 -3.71
C GLU A 53 -4.93 -4.52 -3.25
N HIS A 54 -5.48 -3.80 -4.24
CA HIS A 54 -6.30 -2.62 -3.99
C HIS A 54 -7.58 -2.94 -3.23
N GLY A 55 -8.18 -4.12 -3.41
CA GLY A 55 -9.37 -4.56 -2.68
C GLY A 55 -9.12 -4.71 -1.18
N ALA A 56 -8.08 -5.45 -0.79
CA ALA A 56 -7.73 -5.60 0.63
C ALA A 56 -7.40 -4.25 1.29
N LYS A 57 -6.70 -3.36 0.57
CA LYS A 57 -6.39 -2.00 1.05
C LYS A 57 -7.66 -1.18 1.30
N VAL A 58 -8.56 -1.09 0.32
CA VAL A 58 -9.75 -0.23 0.42
C VAL A 58 -10.81 -0.78 1.38
N GLU A 59 -10.93 -2.10 1.50
CA GLU A 59 -11.77 -2.74 2.51
C GLU A 59 -11.25 -2.48 3.93
N ALA A 60 -9.94 -2.58 4.14
CA ALA A 60 -9.34 -2.26 5.43
C ALA A 60 -9.53 -0.78 5.78
N ALA A 61 -9.35 0.13 4.82
CA ALA A 61 -9.61 1.55 4.99
C ALA A 61 -11.08 1.83 5.38
N ALA A 62 -12.04 1.27 4.65
CA ALA A 62 -13.46 1.47 4.92
C ALA A 62 -13.91 0.86 6.26
N ARG A 63 -13.45 -0.35 6.59
CA ARG A 63 -13.75 -0.99 7.89
C ARG A 63 -13.17 -0.20 9.06
N ALA A 64 -11.96 0.32 8.92
CA ALA A 64 -11.34 1.13 9.96
C ALA A 64 -12.12 2.45 10.19
N GLN A 65 -12.79 2.97 9.16
CA GLN A 65 -13.69 4.14 9.27
C GLN A 65 -15.13 3.76 9.71
N GLY A 66 -15.43 2.48 9.91
CA GLY A 66 -16.76 1.99 10.31
C GLY A 66 -17.82 2.07 9.21
N LEU A 67 -17.41 2.05 7.93
CA LEU A 67 -18.30 2.28 6.79
C LEU A 67 -18.82 0.97 6.17
N SER A 68 -20.10 1.02 5.77
CA SER A 68 -20.66 0.03 4.85
C SER A 68 -20.00 0.21 3.47
N HIS A 69 -19.39 -0.86 2.96
CA HIS A 69 -18.62 -0.79 1.73
C HIS A 69 -18.84 -2.00 0.81
N ALA A 70 -18.58 -1.79 -0.48
CA ALA A 70 -18.54 -2.83 -1.50
C ALA A 70 -17.42 -2.54 -2.52
N ILE A 71 -17.00 -3.54 -3.27
CA ILE A 71 -16.10 -3.37 -4.42
C ILE A 71 -16.86 -3.75 -5.69
N ALA A 72 -16.92 -2.84 -6.66
CA ALA A 72 -17.53 -3.10 -7.95
C ALA A 72 -16.73 -4.18 -8.70
N GLY A 73 -17.42 -5.18 -9.25
CA GLY A 73 -16.80 -6.30 -9.96
C GLY A 73 -16.30 -7.46 -9.08
N ALA A 74 -16.39 -7.36 -7.74
CA ALA A 74 -16.01 -8.45 -6.82
C ALA A 74 -17.08 -9.57 -6.69
N GLY A 75 -18.06 -9.63 -7.60
CA GLY A 75 -19.14 -10.62 -7.58
C GLY A 75 -18.62 -12.06 -7.69
N HIS A 76 -19.36 -13.00 -7.07
CA HIS A 76 -19.18 -14.42 -7.32
C HIS A 76 -19.39 -14.72 -8.82
N PRO A 77 -18.62 -15.66 -9.40
CA PRO A 77 -18.89 -16.09 -10.77
C PRO A 77 -20.33 -16.61 -10.83
N GLY A 78 -21.19 -15.92 -11.59
CA GLY A 78 -22.62 -16.24 -11.73
C GLY A 78 -23.61 -15.21 -11.19
N SER A 79 -23.18 -14.15 -10.50
CA SER A 79 -24.13 -13.14 -9.95
C SER A 79 -24.60 -12.06 -10.94
N GLY A 80 -24.22 -12.14 -12.23
CA GLY A 80 -24.72 -11.26 -13.29
C GLY A 80 -24.42 -9.77 -13.11
N HIS A 81 -23.52 -9.38 -12.20
CA HIS A 81 -23.11 -7.99 -12.04
C HIS A 81 -22.05 -7.67 -13.09
N PRO A 82 -22.21 -6.58 -13.86
CA PRO A 82 -21.23 -6.19 -14.87
C PRO A 82 -19.86 -6.01 -14.21
N GLY A 83 -18.84 -6.63 -14.79
CA GLY A 83 -17.47 -6.49 -14.34
C GLY A 83 -17.03 -5.04 -14.48
N ALA A 84 -16.36 -4.50 -13.45
CA ALA A 84 -15.83 -3.13 -13.44
C ALA A 84 -14.70 -2.88 -14.46
N GLY A 85 -14.32 -3.88 -15.26
CA GLY A 85 -13.13 -3.86 -16.12
C GLY A 85 -13.14 -2.79 -17.21
N ASP A 86 -14.32 -2.40 -17.71
CA ASP A 86 -14.45 -1.45 -18.85
C ASP A 86 -15.55 -0.38 -18.67
N ALA A 87 -16.34 -0.44 -17.59
CA ALA A 87 -17.44 0.51 -17.40
C ALA A 87 -16.91 1.90 -17.00
N ALA A 88 -17.29 2.94 -17.74
CA ALA A 88 -16.97 4.31 -17.35
C ALA A 88 -17.57 4.63 -15.95
N PRO A 89 -16.87 5.37 -15.06
CA PRO A 89 -17.34 5.60 -13.70
C PRO A 89 -18.75 6.17 -13.61
N GLY A 90 -19.15 7.04 -14.54
CA GLY A 90 -20.50 7.61 -14.61
C GLY A 90 -21.59 6.57 -14.88
N VAL A 91 -21.32 5.60 -15.74
CA VAL A 91 -22.26 4.51 -16.07
C VAL A 91 -22.41 3.58 -14.88
N LEU A 92 -21.28 3.14 -14.31
CA LEU A 92 -21.26 2.26 -13.15
C LEU A 92 -21.94 2.91 -11.93
N ALA A 93 -21.72 4.21 -11.71
CA ALA A 93 -22.40 4.95 -10.65
C ALA A 93 -23.91 4.93 -10.82
N ALA A 94 -24.41 5.16 -12.04
CA ALA A 94 -25.84 5.13 -12.33
C ALA A 94 -26.44 3.73 -12.13
N GLU A 95 -25.76 2.68 -12.60
CA GLU A 95 -26.18 1.28 -12.44
C GLU A 95 -26.28 0.85 -10.97
N LEU A 96 -25.32 1.28 -10.15
CA LEU A 96 -25.26 0.93 -8.72
C LEU A 96 -26.10 1.87 -7.85
N GLY A 97 -26.75 2.88 -8.43
CA GLY A 97 -27.51 3.89 -7.69
C GLY A 97 -26.65 4.77 -6.79
N CYS A 98 -25.39 5.00 -7.17
CA CYS A 98 -24.51 5.95 -6.51
C CYS A 98 -24.96 7.37 -6.84
N ASP A 99 -24.93 8.26 -5.85
CA ASP A 99 -25.37 9.65 -5.97
C ASP A 99 -24.21 10.66 -5.91
N LEU A 100 -22.97 10.17 -5.77
CA LEU A 100 -21.73 10.94 -5.86
C LEU A 100 -20.59 10.07 -6.37
N ILE A 101 -19.73 10.63 -7.23
CA ILE A 101 -18.49 9.99 -7.68
C ILE A 101 -17.30 10.74 -7.08
N GLY A 102 -16.49 10.08 -6.26
CA GLY A 102 -15.22 10.59 -5.75
C GLY A 102 -14.06 10.18 -6.65
N VAL A 103 -13.30 11.16 -7.13
CA VAL A 103 -12.09 10.95 -7.95
C VAL A 103 -10.89 11.73 -7.37
N ALA A 104 -9.69 11.20 -7.57
CA ALA A 104 -8.46 11.92 -7.22
C ALA A 104 -8.27 13.17 -8.09
N ALA A 105 -7.65 14.21 -7.56
CA ALA A 105 -7.10 15.27 -8.41
C ALA A 105 -6.04 14.69 -9.35
N LEU A 106 -6.05 15.12 -10.61
CA LEU A 106 -4.97 14.77 -11.53
C LEU A 106 -3.67 15.46 -11.09
N PRO A 107 -2.52 14.78 -11.17
CA PRO A 107 -1.23 15.42 -10.94
C PRO A 107 -0.95 16.46 -12.04
N HIS A 108 -0.03 17.38 -11.77
CA HIS A 108 0.25 18.50 -12.69
C HIS A 108 0.87 18.04 -14.03
N ASP A 109 1.51 16.88 -14.02
CA ASP A 109 2.16 16.21 -15.14
C ASP A 109 1.33 15.04 -15.72
N ALA A 110 0.03 14.99 -15.43
CA ALA A 110 -0.87 13.99 -16.00
C ALA A 110 -0.86 14.01 -17.54
N ASP A 111 -0.89 12.82 -18.15
CA ASP A 111 -0.92 12.71 -19.60
C ASP A 111 -2.25 13.21 -20.20
N ALA A 112 -2.23 13.43 -21.52
CA ALA A 112 -3.38 13.94 -22.26
C ALA A 112 -4.58 12.98 -22.23
N ALA A 113 -4.36 11.67 -22.12
CA ALA A 113 -5.42 10.67 -22.10
C ALA A 113 -6.17 10.68 -20.76
N ALA A 114 -5.44 10.74 -19.64
CA ALA A 114 -6.01 10.89 -18.30
C ALA A 114 -6.78 12.22 -18.18
N CYS A 115 -6.24 13.30 -18.75
CA CYS A 115 -6.94 14.58 -18.82
C CYS A 115 -8.23 14.49 -19.66
N ALA A 116 -8.19 13.86 -20.83
CA ALA A 116 -9.35 13.68 -21.69
C ALA A 116 -10.42 12.78 -21.03
N GLN A 117 -10.02 11.70 -20.37
CA GLN A 117 -10.91 10.81 -19.63
C GLN A 117 -11.58 11.54 -18.46
N ARG A 118 -10.83 12.36 -17.71
CA ARG A 118 -11.39 13.20 -16.66
C ARG A 118 -12.37 14.22 -17.21
N GLN A 119 -12.01 14.90 -18.29
CA GLN A 119 -12.89 15.89 -18.93
C GLN A 119 -14.18 15.22 -19.43
N HIS A 120 -14.07 14.05 -20.04
CA HIS A 120 -15.22 13.27 -20.47
C HIS A 120 -16.14 12.90 -19.29
N LEU A 121 -15.59 12.37 -18.20
CA LEU A 121 -16.36 12.05 -17.00
C LEU A 121 -17.10 13.29 -16.46
N LEU A 122 -16.43 14.44 -16.39
CA LEU A 122 -17.03 15.68 -15.89
C LEU A 122 -18.12 16.23 -16.81
N THR A 123 -18.04 16.01 -18.13
CA THR A 123 -19.03 16.52 -19.09
C THR A 123 -20.20 15.58 -19.31
N THR A 124 -20.01 14.26 -19.17
CA THR A 124 -21.03 13.26 -19.52
C THR A 124 -21.68 12.58 -18.32
N SER A 125 -21.10 12.69 -17.12
CA SER A 125 -21.68 12.05 -15.93
C SER A 125 -23.01 12.69 -15.53
N GLY A 126 -24.06 11.87 -15.44
CA GLY A 126 -25.33 12.26 -14.82
C GLY A 126 -25.28 12.30 -13.29
N VAL A 127 -24.19 11.80 -12.69
CA VAL A 127 -23.94 11.80 -11.24
C VAL A 127 -22.91 12.88 -10.89
N PRO A 128 -23.12 13.69 -9.82
CA PRO A 128 -22.14 14.67 -9.37
C PRO A 128 -20.76 14.06 -9.15
N VAL A 129 -19.71 14.78 -9.52
CA VAL A 129 -18.31 14.34 -9.38
C VAL A 129 -17.58 15.25 -8.39
N LEU A 130 -17.06 14.66 -7.31
CA LEU A 130 -16.19 15.31 -6.34
C LEU A 130 -14.73 15.02 -6.70
N VAL A 131 -13.99 16.08 -7.05
CA VAL A 131 -12.54 16.00 -7.24
C VAL A 131 -11.84 16.28 -5.92
N CYS A 132 -11.19 15.27 -5.36
CA CYS A 132 -10.49 15.36 -4.09
C CYS A 132 -9.10 15.98 -4.31
N THR A 133 -8.99 17.27 -4.07
CA THR A 133 -7.72 18.01 -4.12
C THR A 133 -7.05 18.02 -2.75
N SER A 134 -5.72 17.91 -2.72
CA SER A 134 -4.93 18.12 -1.51
C SER A 134 -3.99 19.29 -1.70
N ARG A 135 -4.17 20.35 -0.92
CA ARG A 135 -3.14 21.38 -0.76
C ARG A 135 -2.16 20.88 0.28
N ARG A 136 -0.94 20.57 -0.15
CA ARG A 136 0.11 20.03 0.70
C ARG A 136 1.28 21.00 0.76
N SER A 137 1.92 21.13 1.91
CA SER A 137 3.25 21.74 1.95
C SER A 137 4.25 20.84 1.21
N PRO A 138 5.35 21.38 0.65
CA PRO A 138 6.35 20.55 -0.02
C PRO A 138 6.95 19.47 0.90
N ALA A 139 7.09 19.76 2.19
CA ALA A 139 7.59 18.82 3.19
C ALA A 139 6.59 17.67 3.41
N GLU A 140 5.30 17.96 3.59
CA GLU A 140 4.26 16.94 3.67
C GLU A 140 4.30 16.04 2.44
N ALA A 141 4.32 16.63 1.24
CA ALA A 141 4.32 15.87 0.00
C ALA A 141 5.49 14.88 -0.09
N ARG A 142 6.70 15.28 0.32
CA ARG A 142 7.89 14.40 0.34
C ARG A 142 7.80 13.29 1.38
N VAL A 143 7.38 13.59 2.61
CA VAL A 143 7.23 12.58 3.68
C VAL A 143 6.20 11.53 3.26
N MET A 144 5.04 11.98 2.75
CA MET A 144 3.99 11.08 2.29
C MET A 144 4.44 10.25 1.09
N ALA A 145 5.13 10.85 0.12
CA ALA A 145 5.68 10.12 -1.04
C ALA A 145 6.61 8.99 -0.60
N ARG A 146 7.53 9.23 0.35
CA ARG A 146 8.43 8.20 0.88
C ARG A 146 7.70 7.03 1.54
N CYS A 147 6.63 7.30 2.29
CA CYS A 147 5.81 6.23 2.89
C CYS A 147 5.13 5.39 1.80
N LEU A 148 4.58 6.05 0.78
CA LEU A 148 3.90 5.37 -0.33
C LEU A 148 4.86 4.64 -1.28
N ASP A 149 6.08 5.16 -1.47
CA ASP A 149 7.15 4.46 -2.17
C ASP A 149 7.48 3.14 -1.46
N ALA A 150 7.57 3.15 -0.12
CA ALA A 150 7.80 1.95 0.67
C ALA A 150 6.64 0.95 0.54
N HIS A 151 5.39 1.41 0.56
CA HIS A 151 4.22 0.57 0.33
C HIS A 151 4.24 -0.06 -1.08
N ARG A 152 4.61 0.71 -2.11
CA ARG A 152 4.75 0.22 -3.49
C ARG A 152 5.87 -0.81 -3.63
N ALA A 153 6.99 -0.60 -2.96
CA ALA A 153 8.10 -1.55 -2.95
C ALA A 153 7.71 -2.88 -2.27
N VAL A 154 6.96 -2.85 -1.15
CA VAL A 154 6.40 -4.05 -0.52
C VAL A 154 5.43 -4.76 -1.46
N GLY A 155 4.50 -4.02 -2.09
CA GLY A 155 3.57 -4.57 -3.07
C GLY A 155 4.28 -5.26 -4.24
N GLY A 156 5.30 -4.60 -4.81
CA GLY A 156 6.11 -5.16 -5.90
C GLY A 156 6.80 -6.47 -5.54
N LEU A 157 7.43 -6.55 -4.37
CA LEU A 157 8.07 -7.79 -3.90
C LEU A 157 7.05 -8.92 -3.66
N LEU A 158 5.90 -8.59 -3.10
CA LEU A 158 4.81 -9.56 -2.93
C LEU A 158 4.34 -10.11 -4.28
N HIS A 159 4.17 -9.25 -5.29
CA HIS A 159 3.79 -9.69 -6.64
C HIS A 159 4.82 -10.63 -7.25
N VAL A 160 6.11 -10.30 -7.15
CA VAL A 160 7.20 -11.17 -7.62
C VAL A 160 7.13 -12.54 -6.94
N LEU A 161 6.98 -12.58 -5.60
CA LEU A 161 6.89 -13.81 -4.84
C LEU A 161 5.68 -14.67 -5.20
N MET A 162 4.54 -14.04 -5.52
CA MET A 162 3.31 -14.76 -5.88
C MET A 162 3.31 -15.26 -7.32
N ALA A 163 3.93 -14.51 -8.24
CA ALA A 163 4.12 -14.94 -9.63
C ALA A 163 5.10 -16.14 -9.71
N SER A 164 6.05 -16.20 -8.77
CA SER A 164 7.06 -17.24 -8.68
C SER A 164 6.51 -18.66 -8.41
N GLY A 165 5.26 -18.78 -7.95
CA GLY A 165 4.60 -20.08 -7.73
C GLY A 165 3.81 -20.60 -8.94
N ALA A 166 3.76 -19.87 -10.06
CA ALA A 166 2.81 -20.12 -11.15
C ALA A 166 3.40 -20.81 -12.41
N ASP A 167 4.72 -20.90 -12.56
CA ASP A 167 5.37 -21.48 -13.75
C ASP A 167 5.96 -22.87 -13.45
N VAL A 168 5.35 -23.91 -14.03
CA VAL A 168 5.95 -25.26 -14.10
C VAL A 168 5.70 -25.80 -15.51
N ASP A 169 6.58 -25.47 -16.47
CA ASP A 169 6.66 -26.25 -17.71
C ASP A 169 7.97 -26.10 -18.53
N VAL A 170 9.18 -26.01 -17.92
CA VAL A 170 10.45 -26.29 -18.66
C VAL A 170 11.58 -26.75 -17.71
N ASP A 171 12.40 -27.70 -18.20
CA ASP A 171 13.66 -28.29 -17.68
C ASP A 171 13.94 -28.12 -16.16
N VAL A 172 13.67 -29.20 -15.41
CA VAL A 172 13.17 -29.14 -14.03
C VAL A 172 14.24 -28.84 -12.97
N ASP A 173 15.49 -29.26 -13.13
CA ASP A 173 16.46 -29.24 -12.03
C ASP A 173 17.24 -27.91 -11.87
N VAL A 174 17.73 -27.33 -12.96
CA VAL A 174 18.48 -26.05 -12.90
C VAL A 174 17.53 -24.86 -12.72
N SER A 175 16.35 -24.94 -13.32
CA SER A 175 15.28 -23.94 -13.19
C SER A 175 14.75 -23.88 -11.75
N ALA A 176 14.57 -25.02 -11.08
CA ALA A 176 14.08 -25.06 -9.70
C ALA A 176 15.07 -24.48 -8.68
N GLN A 177 16.38 -24.73 -8.83
CA GLN A 177 17.39 -24.16 -7.95
C GLN A 177 17.50 -22.64 -8.08
N GLN A 178 17.45 -22.12 -9.32
CA GLN A 178 17.44 -20.68 -9.55
C GLN A 178 16.17 -20.03 -8.99
N GLN A 179 15.00 -20.64 -9.23
CA GLN A 179 13.72 -20.18 -8.71
C GLN A 179 13.68 -20.12 -7.18
N GLN A 180 14.29 -21.12 -6.52
CA GLN A 180 14.42 -21.13 -5.08
C GLN A 180 15.33 -20.00 -4.58
N ALA A 181 16.47 -19.76 -5.23
CA ALA A 181 17.37 -18.66 -4.89
C ALA A 181 16.67 -17.30 -5.05
N ASP A 182 15.99 -17.08 -6.18
CA ASP A 182 15.27 -15.84 -6.48
C ASP A 182 14.15 -15.58 -5.45
N THR A 183 13.42 -16.63 -5.06
CA THR A 183 12.38 -16.54 -4.02
C THR A 183 12.97 -16.19 -2.66
N GLN A 184 14.11 -16.80 -2.29
CA GLN A 184 14.80 -16.51 -1.03
C GLN A 184 15.33 -15.07 -0.99
N ASP A 185 15.91 -14.58 -2.09
CA ASP A 185 16.39 -13.21 -2.21
C ASP A 185 15.24 -12.18 -2.14
N ALA A 186 14.11 -12.47 -2.79
CA ALA A 186 12.91 -11.64 -2.71
C ALA A 186 12.32 -11.61 -1.28
N LEU A 187 12.30 -12.74 -0.57
CA LEU A 187 11.88 -12.80 0.84
C LEU A 187 12.83 -12.05 1.77
N ALA A 188 14.15 -12.18 1.57
CA ALA A 188 15.15 -11.46 2.33
C ALA A 188 15.02 -9.94 2.14
N SER A 189 14.80 -9.51 0.88
CA SER A 189 14.54 -8.11 0.51
C SER A 189 13.27 -7.59 1.17
N LEU A 190 12.18 -8.37 1.15
CA LEU A 190 10.92 -8.04 1.80
C LEU A 190 11.09 -7.89 3.32
N ALA A 191 11.82 -8.80 3.96
CA ALA A 191 12.11 -8.73 5.39
C ALA A 191 12.97 -7.52 5.76
N ALA A 192 13.96 -7.18 4.94
CA ALA A 192 14.78 -5.99 5.14
C ALA A 192 13.93 -4.72 5.02
N LEU A 193 13.07 -4.64 3.99
CA LEU A 193 12.18 -3.51 3.77
C LEU A 193 11.19 -3.32 4.91
N GLN A 194 10.55 -4.40 5.39
CA GLN A 194 9.63 -4.32 6.52
C GLN A 194 10.34 -3.89 7.82
N ARG A 195 11.53 -4.43 8.09
CA ARG A 195 12.34 -4.00 9.25
C ARG A 195 12.68 -2.50 9.18
N ALA A 196 13.06 -2.01 8.01
CA ALA A 196 13.33 -0.59 7.80
C ALA A 196 12.08 0.27 8.05
N ARG A 197 10.92 -0.14 7.52
CA ARG A 197 9.62 0.54 7.72
C ARG A 197 9.24 0.69 9.19
N VAL A 198 9.45 -0.36 9.98
CA VAL A 198 9.09 -0.38 11.41
C VAL A 198 10.10 0.37 12.29
N GLY A 199 11.39 0.33 11.94
CA GLY A 199 12.46 0.88 12.80
C GLY A 199 12.73 2.37 12.60
N THR A 200 13.19 2.74 11.41
CA THR A 200 13.79 4.07 11.16
C THR A 200 13.27 4.74 9.89
N ALA A 201 12.17 4.27 9.32
CA ALA A 201 11.57 4.88 8.14
C ALA A 201 10.75 6.15 8.46
N ALA A 202 10.30 6.81 7.40
CA ALA A 202 9.35 7.92 7.45
C ALA A 202 8.08 7.58 8.25
N GLU A 203 7.55 6.37 8.07
CA GLU A 203 6.35 5.89 8.76
C GLU A 203 6.51 5.88 10.30
N ALA A 204 7.60 5.30 10.81
CA ALA A 204 7.82 5.22 12.26
C ALA A 204 7.90 6.61 12.91
N ARG A 205 8.60 7.55 12.27
CA ARG A 205 8.69 8.95 12.74
C ARG A 205 7.33 9.66 12.64
N LEU A 206 6.61 9.45 11.55
CA LEU A 206 5.26 10.00 11.37
C LEU A 206 4.31 9.54 12.48
N PHE A 207 4.33 8.25 12.82
CA PHE A 207 3.47 7.71 13.88
C PHE A 207 3.86 8.27 15.25
N ALA A 208 5.16 8.42 15.53
CA ALA A 208 5.63 9.04 16.76
C ALA A 208 5.15 10.51 16.88
N ALA A 209 5.29 11.30 15.81
CA ALA A 209 4.80 12.68 15.78
C ALA A 209 3.27 12.74 15.98
N LEU A 210 2.53 11.85 15.32
CA LEU A 210 1.07 11.81 15.41
C LEU A 210 0.58 11.43 16.81
N ARG A 211 1.25 10.49 17.50
CA ARG A 211 0.94 10.16 18.91
C ARG A 211 1.04 11.35 19.84
N VAL A 212 1.99 12.26 19.60
CA VAL A 212 2.16 13.47 20.40
C VAL A 212 1.05 14.49 20.12
N ARG A 213 0.58 14.56 18.88
CA ARG A 213 -0.35 15.60 18.42
C ARG A 213 -1.83 15.24 18.55
N ALA A 214 -2.19 13.96 18.50
CA ALA A 214 -3.59 13.53 18.43
C ALA A 214 -3.87 12.26 19.23
N GLU A 215 -4.39 12.41 20.44
CA GLU A 215 -4.81 11.29 21.29
C GLU A 215 -5.90 10.44 20.62
N CYS A 216 -6.78 11.06 19.83
CA CYS A 216 -7.88 10.37 19.15
C CYS A 216 -7.43 9.31 18.13
N VAL A 217 -6.16 9.30 17.71
CA VAL A 217 -5.60 8.27 16.82
C VAL A 217 -4.82 7.17 17.55
N ALA A 218 -4.63 7.28 18.87
CA ALA A 218 -3.76 6.37 19.62
C ALA A 218 -4.23 4.91 19.49
N ALA A 219 -5.54 4.66 19.59
CA ALA A 219 -6.10 3.32 19.46
C ALA A 219 -5.82 2.69 18.08
N GLU A 220 -5.84 3.48 17.01
CA GLU A 220 -5.54 3.02 15.65
C GLU A 220 -4.05 2.72 15.48
N LEU A 221 -3.18 3.54 16.05
CA LEU A 221 -1.74 3.30 16.04
C LEU A 221 -1.36 2.05 16.86
N ASP A 222 -2.06 1.79 17.96
CA ASP A 222 -1.86 0.59 18.77
C ASP A 222 -2.39 -0.68 18.08
N GLU A 223 -3.45 -0.58 17.28
CA GLU A 223 -3.89 -1.67 16.39
C GLU A 223 -2.84 -1.96 15.32
N LEU A 224 -2.26 -0.93 14.70
CA LEU A 224 -1.18 -1.11 13.72
C LEU A 224 0.08 -1.72 14.33
N ASP A 225 0.43 -1.39 15.58
CA ASP A 225 1.51 -2.08 16.30
C ASP A 225 1.20 -3.57 16.52
N ARG A 226 -0.06 -3.91 16.83
CA ARG A 226 -0.51 -5.31 16.97
C ARG A 226 -0.47 -6.06 15.64
N GLN A 227 -0.87 -5.43 14.54
CA GLN A 227 -0.78 -5.99 13.19
C GLN A 227 0.68 -6.24 12.81
N ARG A 228 1.57 -5.26 12.98
CA ARG A 228 3.00 -5.40 12.68
C ARG A 228 3.66 -6.56 13.42
N ARG A 229 3.31 -6.79 14.68
CA ARG A 229 3.82 -7.96 15.43
C ARG A 229 3.34 -9.29 14.84
N ARG A 230 2.07 -9.36 14.42
CA ARG A 230 1.53 -10.56 13.75
C ARG A 230 2.19 -10.78 12.39
N ASP A 231 2.40 -9.72 11.63
CA ASP A 231 3.01 -9.80 10.30
C ASP A 231 4.48 -10.19 10.37
N ALA A 232 5.23 -9.70 11.37
CA ALA A 232 6.60 -10.13 11.64
C ALA A 232 6.66 -11.65 11.91
N GLN A 233 5.77 -12.16 12.76
CA GLN A 233 5.69 -13.60 13.04
C GLN A 233 5.31 -14.42 11.80
N ALA A 234 4.41 -13.90 10.95
CA ALA A 234 4.02 -14.54 9.71
C ALA A 234 5.19 -14.56 8.69
N LEU A 235 5.98 -13.48 8.62
CA LEU A 235 7.16 -13.41 7.77
C LEU A 235 8.27 -14.36 8.24
N ASP A 236 8.50 -14.45 9.55
CA ASP A 236 9.46 -15.42 10.11
C ASP A 236 9.03 -16.87 9.84
N ALA A 237 7.72 -17.14 9.85
CA ALA A 237 7.19 -18.45 9.44
C ALA A 237 7.42 -18.71 7.95
N LEU A 238 7.19 -17.71 7.09
CA LEU A 238 7.45 -17.81 5.65
C LEU A 238 8.91 -18.12 5.33
N LEU A 239 9.84 -17.41 5.97
CA LEU A 239 11.28 -17.64 5.81
C LEU A 239 11.68 -19.07 6.19
N ARG A 240 11.09 -19.62 7.26
CA ARG A 240 11.34 -21.01 7.67
C ARG A 240 10.80 -22.02 6.66
N ILE A 241 9.55 -21.84 6.20
CA ILE A 241 8.95 -22.73 5.19
C ILE A 241 9.77 -22.70 3.90
N ALA A 242 10.24 -21.53 3.47
CA ALA A 242 11.09 -21.40 2.28
C ALA A 242 12.47 -22.07 2.45
N ALA A 243 13.01 -22.10 3.67
CA ALA A 243 14.26 -22.80 3.97
C ALA A 243 14.09 -24.33 3.96
N ASP A 244 12.91 -24.84 4.30
CA ASP A 244 12.58 -26.27 4.24
C ASP A 244 12.44 -26.79 2.79
N GLY A 245 12.30 -25.89 1.81
CA GLY A 245 12.34 -26.18 0.38
C GLY A 245 11.11 -25.68 -0.40
N LEU A 246 11.32 -25.43 -1.69
CA LEU A 246 10.29 -25.01 -2.65
C LEU A 246 10.28 -25.97 -3.86
N PRO A 247 9.15 -26.11 -4.59
CA PRO A 247 7.83 -25.49 -4.37
C PRO A 247 7.06 -26.10 -3.19
N SER A 248 6.15 -25.34 -2.58
CA SER A 248 5.42 -25.77 -1.40
C SER A 248 4.04 -25.13 -1.30
N ALA A 249 2.97 -25.95 -1.32
CA ALA A 249 1.60 -25.44 -1.11
C ALA A 249 1.42 -24.76 0.27
N ALA A 250 2.22 -25.16 1.26
CA ALA A 250 2.24 -24.51 2.57
C ALA A 250 2.87 -23.12 2.48
N PHE A 251 3.91 -22.95 1.64
CA PHE A 251 4.49 -21.66 1.33
C PHE A 251 3.47 -20.75 0.64
N ASP A 252 2.80 -21.23 -0.41
CA ASP A 252 1.81 -20.44 -1.15
C ASP A 252 0.66 -19.96 -0.25
N ALA A 253 0.13 -20.85 0.58
CA ALA A 253 -0.92 -20.51 1.53
C ALA A 253 -0.45 -19.52 2.61
N ALA A 254 0.79 -19.67 3.10
CA ALA A 254 1.37 -18.72 4.04
C ALA A 254 1.64 -17.36 3.39
N LEU A 255 2.06 -17.33 2.13
CA LEU A 255 2.38 -16.12 1.38
C LEU A 255 1.12 -15.34 1.09
N ALA A 256 0.05 -16.01 0.65
CA ALA A 256 -1.26 -15.39 0.44
C ALA A 256 -1.81 -14.77 1.74
N ARG A 257 -1.67 -15.46 2.88
CA ARG A 257 -2.08 -14.94 4.19
C ARG A 257 -1.28 -13.72 4.61
N TYR A 258 0.05 -13.76 4.45
CA TYR A 258 0.92 -12.64 4.79
C TYR A 258 0.65 -11.44 3.87
N ALA A 259 0.51 -11.66 2.57
CA ALA A 259 0.20 -10.63 1.60
C ALA A 259 -1.12 -9.93 1.96
N HIS A 260 -2.16 -10.70 2.29
CA HIS A 260 -3.43 -10.15 2.75
C HIS A 260 -3.26 -9.25 3.99
N GLY A 261 -2.56 -9.72 5.02
CA GLY A 261 -2.29 -8.93 6.24
C GLY A 261 -1.51 -7.64 5.94
N ALA A 262 -0.46 -7.73 5.13
CA ALA A 262 0.35 -6.58 4.73
C ALA A 262 -0.49 -5.53 3.95
N PHE A 263 -1.37 -5.96 3.05
CA PHE A 263 -2.27 -5.07 2.32
C PHE A 263 -3.35 -4.48 3.22
N GLU A 264 -3.92 -5.24 4.15
CA GLU A 264 -4.84 -4.69 5.16
C GLU A 264 -4.17 -3.59 6.00
N GLN A 265 -2.94 -3.85 6.46
CA GLN A 265 -2.18 -2.89 7.25
C GLN A 265 -1.93 -1.60 6.47
N MET A 266 -1.45 -1.71 5.22
CA MET A 266 -1.22 -0.55 4.35
C MET A 266 -2.52 0.21 4.07
N GLY A 267 -3.63 -0.49 3.83
CA GLY A 267 -4.95 0.12 3.64
C GLY A 267 -5.43 0.91 4.85
N ARG A 268 -5.24 0.40 6.07
CA ARG A 268 -5.56 1.14 7.30
C ARG A 268 -4.67 2.37 7.45
N MET A 269 -3.37 2.28 7.15
CA MET A 269 -2.47 3.43 7.19
C MET A 269 -2.90 4.51 6.19
N GLU A 270 -3.16 4.12 4.94
CA GLU A 270 -3.56 5.01 3.86
C GLU A 270 -4.96 5.63 4.06
N GLY A 271 -5.90 4.88 4.62
CA GLY A 271 -7.29 5.31 4.79
C GLY A 271 -7.62 6.02 6.10
N VAL A 272 -6.76 5.90 7.12
CA VAL A 272 -7.01 6.45 8.46
C VAL A 272 -5.84 7.28 8.97
N ILE A 273 -4.64 6.70 9.02
CA ILE A 273 -3.50 7.36 9.64
C ILE A 273 -3.00 8.53 8.81
N PHE A 274 -2.88 8.35 7.49
CA PHE A 274 -2.42 9.39 6.58
C PHE A 274 -3.38 10.60 6.52
N PRO A 275 -4.71 10.42 6.39
CA PRO A 275 -5.66 11.53 6.57
C PRO A 275 -5.54 12.21 7.93
N ALA A 276 -5.42 11.43 9.02
CA ALA A 276 -5.29 12.00 10.35
C ALA A 276 -3.99 12.80 10.53
N ALA A 277 -2.87 12.30 9.98
CA ALA A 277 -1.60 13.01 9.98
C ALA A 277 -1.72 14.38 9.32
N ARG A 278 -2.35 14.45 8.15
CA ARG A 278 -2.59 15.72 7.44
C ARG A 278 -3.48 16.68 8.22
N ARG A 279 -4.44 16.14 8.96
CA ARG A 279 -5.37 16.93 9.77
C ARG A 279 -4.72 17.52 11.02
N TYR A 280 -3.82 16.77 11.67
CA TYR A 280 -3.32 17.10 13.01
C TYR A 280 -1.87 17.57 13.06
N LEU A 281 -1.06 17.29 12.03
CA LEU A 281 0.32 17.79 11.94
C LEU A 281 0.34 19.14 11.23
N GLY A 282 1.05 20.11 11.83
CA GLY A 282 1.26 21.43 11.23
C GLY A 282 2.52 21.48 10.35
N ASP A 283 2.73 22.58 9.64
CA ASP A 283 3.88 22.76 8.74
C ASP A 283 5.23 22.56 9.43
N ALA A 284 5.36 22.98 10.70
CA ALA A 284 6.57 22.78 11.49
C ALA A 284 6.85 21.29 11.78
N ASP A 285 5.80 20.50 12.02
CA ASP A 285 5.93 19.05 12.23
C ASP A 285 6.40 18.38 10.93
N TRP A 286 5.78 18.75 9.80
CA TRP A 286 6.15 18.22 8.48
C TRP A 286 7.57 18.59 8.08
N ALA A 287 8.00 19.83 8.32
CA ALA A 287 9.37 20.27 8.07
C ALA A 287 10.38 19.47 8.89
N GLY A 288 10.14 19.29 10.20
CA GLY A 288 11.01 18.52 11.07
C GLY A 288 11.10 17.03 10.69
N LEU A 289 9.99 16.44 10.22
CA LEU A 289 9.98 15.07 9.70
C LEU A 289 10.83 14.95 8.41
N ASP A 290 10.69 15.90 7.48
CA ASP A 290 11.42 15.88 6.21
C ASP A 290 12.92 16.10 6.41
N GLU A 291 13.33 17.03 7.27
CA GLU A 291 14.73 17.26 7.65
C GLU A 291 15.35 16.01 8.28
N SER A 292 14.69 15.40 9.26
CA SER A 292 15.19 14.19 9.92
C SER A 292 15.38 13.02 8.95
N LEU A 293 14.55 12.95 7.89
CA LEU A 293 14.68 11.93 6.84
C LEU A 293 15.80 12.22 5.85
N ALA A 294 16.12 13.49 5.61
CA ALA A 294 17.28 13.89 4.83
C ALA A 294 18.59 13.55 5.56
N ASP A 295 18.67 13.85 6.86
CA ASP A 295 19.84 13.56 7.69
C ASP A 295 20.10 12.06 7.82
N GLY A 296 19.04 11.26 7.99
CA GLY A 296 19.14 9.80 8.04
C GLY A 296 19.62 9.17 6.73
N ALA A 297 19.34 9.79 5.58
CA ALA A 297 19.83 9.33 4.28
C ALA A 297 21.30 9.71 4.04
N ALA A 298 21.72 10.90 4.51
CA ALA A 298 23.11 11.35 4.41
C ALA A 298 24.07 10.56 5.33
N ALA A 299 23.56 9.99 6.42
CA ALA A 299 24.35 9.19 7.37
C ALA A 299 24.73 7.78 6.87
N GLN A 300 24.27 7.34 5.68
CA GLN A 300 24.74 6.10 5.05
C GLN A 300 25.64 6.39 3.84
N PRO A 301 26.97 6.36 4.05
CA PRO A 301 27.86 5.69 3.13
C PRO A 301 28.52 4.49 3.84
N PRO A 302 28.63 3.31 3.19
CA PRO A 302 29.53 2.28 3.68
C PRO A 302 30.96 2.81 3.50
N ARG A 303 31.67 3.08 4.60
CA ARG A 303 33.12 3.18 4.51
C ARG A 303 33.64 1.79 4.18
N ALA A 304 34.17 1.66 2.97
CA ALA A 304 34.96 0.53 2.55
C ALA A 304 36.05 0.27 3.60
N ASN A 305 36.24 -1.01 3.92
CA ASN A 305 37.31 -1.54 4.75
C ASN A 305 38.64 -0.82 4.47
N GLU A 306 39.10 -0.02 5.43
CA GLU A 306 40.54 0.20 5.61
C GLU A 306 41.05 -0.99 6.44
N PRO A 307 42.05 -1.75 5.95
CA PRO A 307 42.68 -2.78 6.75
C PRO A 307 43.35 -2.13 7.96
N ASN A 308 42.93 -2.58 9.15
CA ASN A 308 43.56 -2.26 10.41
C ASN A 308 44.98 -2.87 10.39
N GLU A 309 46.01 -2.06 10.13
CA GLU A 309 47.40 -2.45 10.38
C GLU A 309 47.57 -2.67 11.90
N PRO A 310 48.02 -3.86 12.35
CA PRO A 310 48.34 -4.04 13.75
C PRO A 310 49.64 -3.28 14.07
N ASP A 311 49.51 -2.34 15.00
CA ASP A 311 50.58 -1.69 15.75
C ASP A 311 51.35 -2.74 16.57
N ASP A 312 52.33 -3.41 15.93
CA ASP A 312 53.28 -4.24 16.65
C ASP A 312 54.43 -3.38 17.19
N ALA A 313 54.36 -3.23 18.50
CA ALA A 313 55.25 -2.45 19.33
C ALA A 313 56.72 -2.87 19.20
N ARG A 314 57.56 -1.84 19.22
CA ARG A 314 58.98 -1.88 19.60
C ARG A 314 59.20 -2.73 20.85
N ARG A 315 60.18 -3.65 20.84
CA ARG A 315 61.32 -3.78 21.79
C ARG A 315 61.87 -5.22 21.91
N ALA A 316 63.13 -5.40 21.54
CA ALA A 316 64.21 -6.08 22.27
C ALA A 316 65.49 -5.93 21.40
N SER A 317 66.50 -5.12 21.75
CA SER A 317 67.63 -5.46 22.63
C SER A 317 68.38 -6.72 22.18
N ASP A 318 69.34 -6.59 21.27
CA ASP A 318 70.81 -6.50 21.50
C ASP A 318 71.55 -6.53 20.15
#